data_AF-A0A1V2P4G2-F1
#
_entry.id   AF-A0A1V2P4G2-F1
#
_cell.length_a   1.000
_cell.length_b   1.000
_cell.length_c   1.000
_cell.angle_alpha   90.00
_cell.angle_beta   90.00
_cell.angle_gamma   90.00
#
_symmetry.space_group_name_H-M   'P 1'
#
loop_
_entity.id
_entity.type
_entity.pdbx_description
1 polymer ?
#
loop_
_entity_poly.entity_id
_entity_poly.type
_entity_poly.pdbx_seq_one_letter_code
_entity_poly.pdbx_strand_id
1 'polypeptide(L)'
;MVPLPDRAAALLASVDAPSRLTAHLRVVHDVACHLLDWLEVRYPAVAVDREAVQFGAATHDIGKVLYPAELSGPGSQHEPAGYELLIEHGVAERLARFARTHAAWTEPGIELEDLLVSLADKIWKAKRVPDLENLVVQRLQGEPWEVFMALDEVLDRIATDADWRIAYQSS
;
A
#
# COMPACT_ATOMS: atom_id res chain seq x y z
N MET A 1 -7.70 -0.29 13.56
CA MET A 1 -6.35 -0.35 12.97
C MET A 1 -5.71 -1.71 13.21
N VAL A 2 -5.64 -2.51 12.15
CA VAL A 2 -4.97 -3.81 12.11
C VAL A 2 -3.48 -3.64 12.51
N PRO A 3 -2.91 -4.55 13.33
CA PRO A 3 -1.46 -4.54 13.59
C PRO A 3 -0.67 -4.89 12.33
N LEU A 4 0.56 -4.38 12.22
CA LEU A 4 1.45 -4.77 11.12
C LEU A 4 1.74 -6.29 11.17
N PRO A 5 2.00 -6.94 10.02
CA PRO A 5 2.49 -8.31 10.02
C PRO A 5 3.77 -8.43 10.85
N ASP A 6 3.90 -9.48 11.67
CA ASP A 6 5.04 -9.64 12.60
C ASP A 6 6.39 -9.49 11.90
N ARG A 7 6.52 -10.04 10.69
CA ARG A 7 7.74 -9.93 9.86
C ARG A 7 8.05 -8.48 9.49
N ALA A 8 7.05 -7.70 9.12
CA ALA A 8 7.23 -6.28 8.77
C ALA A 8 7.55 -5.45 10.02
N ALA A 9 6.86 -5.70 11.13
CA ALA A 9 7.14 -5.04 12.41
C ALA A 9 8.56 -5.31 12.92
N ALA A 10 9.02 -6.56 12.85
CA ALA A 10 10.38 -6.95 13.23
C ALA A 10 11.43 -6.28 12.33
N LEU A 11 11.18 -6.21 11.03
CA LEU A 11 12.06 -5.53 10.08
C LEU A 11 12.16 -4.02 10.34
N LEU A 12 11.02 -3.35 10.56
CA LEU A 12 11.01 -1.92 10.87
C LEU A 12 11.77 -1.62 12.17
N ALA A 13 11.65 -2.50 13.17
CA ALA A 13 12.42 -2.40 14.40
C ALA A 13 13.92 -2.63 14.17
N SER A 14 14.32 -3.57 13.32
CA SER A 14 15.75 -3.85 13.07
C SER A 14 16.47 -2.74 12.32
N VAL A 15 15.74 -1.88 11.60
CA VAL A 15 16.31 -0.73 10.88
C VAL A 15 16.08 0.60 11.61
N ASP A 16 15.66 0.56 12.88
CA ASP A 16 15.36 1.75 13.69
C ASP A 16 14.39 2.74 13.00
N ALA A 17 13.33 2.20 12.38
CA ALA A 17 12.38 3.00 11.61
C ALA A 17 11.74 4.10 12.48
N PRO A 18 11.75 5.38 12.03
CA PRO A 18 11.13 6.47 12.79
C PRO A 18 9.67 6.19 13.12
N SER A 19 9.21 6.60 14.30
CA SER A 19 7.82 6.37 14.75
C SER A 19 6.78 6.84 13.73
N ARG A 20 7.01 8.01 13.12
CA ARG A 20 6.15 8.57 12.07
C ARG A 20 6.06 7.68 10.83
N LEU A 21 7.16 7.04 10.42
CA LEU A 21 7.17 6.09 9.31
C LEU A 21 6.37 4.84 9.68
N THR A 22 6.61 4.28 10.86
CA THR A 22 5.87 3.11 11.35
C THR A 22 4.37 3.40 11.48
N ALA A 23 3.98 4.58 11.95
CA ALA A 23 2.58 5.00 12.02
C ALA A 23 1.94 5.11 10.64
N HIS A 24 2.66 5.69 9.66
CA HIS A 24 2.21 5.75 8.26
C HIS A 24 2.02 4.35 7.66
N LEU A 25 3.01 3.48 7.76
CA LEU A 25 2.96 2.12 7.22
C LEU A 25 1.81 1.31 7.84
N ARG A 26 1.53 1.51 9.14
CA ARG A 26 0.38 0.87 9.81
C ARG A 26 -0.96 1.37 9.29
N VAL A 27 -1.07 2.67 9.04
CA VAL A 27 -2.26 3.29 8.44
C VAL A 27 -2.52 2.73 7.03
N VAL A 28 -1.49 2.67 6.19
CA VAL A 28 -1.61 2.15 4.82
C VAL A 28 -1.92 0.64 4.83
N HIS A 29 -1.28 -0.12 5.72
CA HIS A 29 -1.57 -1.54 5.91
C HIS A 29 -3.02 -1.80 6.32
N ASP A 30 -3.57 -1.01 7.26
CA ASP A 30 -4.98 -1.11 7.68
C ASP A 30 -5.93 -0.89 6.50
N VAL A 31 -5.66 0.12 5.67
CA VAL A 31 -6.43 0.39 4.45
C VAL A 31 -6.30 -0.74 3.43
N ALA A 32 -5.10 -1.28 3.24
CA ALA A 32 -4.88 -2.42 2.35
C ALA A 32 -5.69 -3.65 2.81
N CYS A 33 -5.78 -3.90 4.11
CA CYS A 33 -6.64 -4.95 4.67
C CYS A 33 -8.13 -4.73 4.34
N HIS A 34 -8.64 -3.49 4.44
CA HIS A 34 -10.03 -3.18 4.04
C HIS A 34 -10.29 -3.42 2.54
N LEU A 35 -9.33 -3.06 1.68
CA LEU A 35 -9.43 -3.34 0.24
C LEU A 35 -9.42 -4.84 -0.05
N LEU A 36 -8.58 -5.61 0.64
CA LEU A 36 -8.52 -7.07 0.51
C LEU A 36 -9.81 -7.75 1.00
N ASP A 37 -10.39 -7.28 2.12
CA ASP A 37 -11.68 -7.78 2.62
C ASP A 37 -12.81 -7.52 1.60
N TRP A 38 -12.85 -6.31 1.04
CA TRP A 38 -13.81 -5.97 -0.02
C TRP A 38 -13.64 -6.87 -1.25
N LEU A 39 -12.39 -7.10 -1.68
CA LEU A 39 -12.10 -7.92 -2.85
C LEU A 39 -12.53 -9.38 -2.62
N GLU A 40 -12.23 -9.95 -1.46
CA GLU A 40 -12.61 -11.32 -1.10
C GLU A 40 -14.13 -11.52 -1.10
N VAL A 41 -14.88 -10.55 -0.57
CA VAL A 41 -16.35 -10.61 -0.53
C VAL A 41 -16.96 -10.42 -1.92
N ARG A 42 -16.49 -9.42 -2.69
CA ARG A 42 -17.15 -9.00 -3.93
C ARG A 42 -16.67 -9.74 -5.18
N TYR A 43 -15.42 -10.21 -5.16
CA TYR A 43 -14.74 -10.87 -6.28
C TYR A 43 -13.99 -12.13 -5.82
N PRO A 44 -14.67 -13.13 -5.22
CA PRO A 44 -14.03 -14.31 -4.63
C PRO A 44 -13.26 -15.19 -5.63
N ALA A 45 -13.50 -15.01 -6.94
CA ALA A 45 -12.78 -15.72 -8.00
C ALA A 45 -11.47 -15.01 -8.42
N VAL A 46 -11.21 -13.79 -7.96
CA VAL A 46 -9.97 -13.06 -8.26
C VAL A 46 -8.89 -13.57 -7.33
N ALA A 47 -7.87 -14.20 -7.91
CA ALA A 47 -6.70 -14.64 -7.17
C ALA A 47 -5.83 -13.43 -6.81
N VAL A 48 -5.57 -13.23 -5.52
CA VAL A 48 -4.65 -12.21 -5.00
C VAL A 48 -3.80 -12.81 -3.90
N ASP A 49 -2.49 -12.54 -3.95
CA ASP A 49 -1.57 -12.85 -2.86
C ASP A 49 -1.76 -11.84 -1.72
N ARG A 50 -2.66 -12.20 -0.79
CA ARG A 50 -3.02 -11.37 0.36
C ARG A 50 -1.81 -11.05 1.26
N GLU A 51 -0.95 -12.03 1.47
CA GLU A 51 0.28 -11.87 2.26
C GLU A 51 1.18 -10.81 1.62
N ALA A 52 1.34 -10.87 0.29
CA ALA A 52 2.15 -9.92 -0.45
C ALA A 52 1.63 -8.49 -0.36
N VAL A 53 0.32 -8.27 -0.52
CA VAL A 53 -0.29 -6.93 -0.38
C VAL A 53 -0.14 -6.40 1.04
N GLN A 54 -0.39 -7.23 2.05
CA GLN A 54 -0.27 -6.85 3.46
C GLN A 54 1.16 -6.47 3.84
N PHE A 55 2.14 -7.28 3.40
CA PHE A 55 3.56 -7.00 3.62
C PHE A 55 4.01 -5.77 2.83
N GLY A 56 3.64 -5.68 1.55
CA GLY A 56 3.96 -4.57 0.67
C GLY A 56 3.47 -3.24 1.23
N ALA A 57 2.20 -3.14 1.63
CA ALA A 57 1.65 -1.95 2.28
C ALA A 57 2.41 -1.58 3.56
N ALA A 58 2.79 -2.59 4.34
CA ALA A 58 3.53 -2.43 5.60
C ALA A 58 5.02 -2.06 5.43
N THR A 59 5.58 -2.12 4.21
CA THR A 59 7.01 -1.86 3.98
C THR A 59 7.32 -0.97 2.77
N HIS A 60 6.33 -0.54 1.98
CA HIS A 60 6.57 0.16 0.70
C HIS A 60 7.47 1.39 0.86
N ASP A 61 7.32 2.10 1.96
CA ASP A 61 8.06 3.34 2.27
C ASP A 61 9.32 3.12 3.13
N ILE A 62 9.75 1.87 3.35
CA ILE A 62 10.84 1.55 4.28
C ILE A 62 12.16 2.24 3.93
N GLY A 63 12.40 2.55 2.66
CA GLY A 63 13.60 3.29 2.24
C GLY A 63 13.71 4.70 2.85
N LYS A 64 12.62 5.26 3.39
CA LYS A 64 12.63 6.55 4.09
C LYS A 64 13.44 6.52 5.40
N VAL A 65 13.81 5.33 5.88
CA VAL A 65 14.84 5.18 6.93
C VAL A 65 16.20 5.72 6.46
N LEU A 66 16.55 5.49 5.19
CA LEU A 66 17.80 5.95 4.59
C LEU A 66 17.70 7.39 4.07
N TYR A 67 16.47 7.84 3.73
CA TYR A 67 16.19 9.18 3.22
C TYR A 67 15.13 9.91 4.08
N PRO A 68 15.44 10.24 5.34
CA PRO A 68 14.46 10.78 6.29
C PRO A 68 13.87 12.14 5.86
N ALA A 69 14.54 12.90 5.00
CA ALA A 69 14.00 14.13 4.43
C ALA A 69 12.70 13.89 3.62
N GLU A 70 12.55 12.71 3.02
CA GLU A 70 11.39 12.31 2.21
C GLU A 70 10.17 11.87 3.06
N LEU A 71 10.28 11.86 4.40
CA LEU A 71 9.12 11.64 5.29
C LEU A 71 8.11 12.79 5.25
N SER A 72 8.60 14.00 4.94
CA SER A 72 7.79 15.21 4.89
C SER A 72 8.05 16.09 3.67
N GLY A 73 9.19 15.89 2.99
CA GLY A 73 9.55 16.56 1.75
C GLY A 73 9.22 15.72 0.51
N PRO A 74 9.29 16.34 -0.67
CA PRO A 74 9.25 15.59 -1.93
C PRO A 74 10.52 14.74 -2.08
N GLY A 75 10.42 13.66 -2.85
CA GLY A 75 11.54 12.80 -3.19
C GLY A 75 11.07 11.40 -3.58
N SER A 76 11.97 10.64 -4.19
CA SER A 76 11.74 9.25 -4.62
C SER A 76 12.99 8.38 -4.42
N GLN A 77 14.01 8.87 -3.72
CA GLN A 77 15.22 8.09 -3.46
C GLN A 77 14.94 6.90 -2.54
N HIS A 78 13.91 6.99 -1.68
CA HIS A 78 13.46 5.88 -0.85
C HIS A 78 12.97 4.67 -1.66
N GLU A 79 12.53 4.84 -2.91
CA GLU A 79 11.95 3.74 -3.70
C GLU A 79 13.00 2.68 -4.07
N PRO A 80 14.08 2.99 -4.81
CA PRO A 80 15.13 2.01 -5.10
C PRO A 80 15.87 1.57 -3.84
N ALA A 81 16.11 2.48 -2.89
CA ALA A 81 16.85 2.16 -1.67
C ALA A 81 16.05 1.27 -0.71
N GLY A 82 14.73 1.45 -0.65
CA GLY A 82 13.84 0.58 0.14
C GLY A 82 13.81 -0.83 -0.43
N TYR A 83 13.79 -0.97 -1.76
CA TYR A 83 13.94 -2.26 -2.42
C TYR A 83 15.27 -2.93 -2.06
N GLU A 84 16.40 -2.24 -2.22
CA GLU A 84 17.73 -2.76 -1.89
C GLU A 84 17.82 -3.17 -0.41
N LEU A 85 17.34 -2.32 0.49
CA LEU A 85 17.29 -2.60 1.94
C LEU A 85 16.50 -3.88 2.25
N LEU A 86 15.35 -4.08 1.60
CA LEU A 86 14.55 -5.30 1.76
C LEU A 86 15.30 -6.54 1.28
N ILE A 87 15.96 -6.48 0.12
CA ILE A 87 16.75 -7.58 -0.43
C ILE A 87 17.92 -7.94 0.50
N GLU A 88 18.64 -6.94 1.03
CA GLU A 88 19.75 -7.14 1.97
C GLU A 88 19.29 -7.85 3.26
N HIS A 89 18.05 -7.62 3.69
CA HIS A 89 17.41 -8.30 4.82
C HIS A 89 16.79 -9.66 4.45
N GLY A 90 17.09 -10.20 3.27
CA GLY A 90 16.64 -11.51 2.82
C GLY A 90 15.15 -11.57 2.45
N VAL A 91 14.53 -10.41 2.16
CA VAL A 91 13.16 -10.38 1.64
C VAL A 91 13.18 -10.82 0.18
N ALA A 92 12.27 -11.73 -0.18
CA ALA A 92 12.16 -12.21 -1.56
C ALA A 92 11.71 -11.07 -2.50
N GLU A 93 12.20 -11.07 -3.74
CA GLU A 93 11.87 -10.02 -4.73
C GLU A 93 10.36 -9.83 -4.91
N ARG A 94 9.57 -10.92 -4.86
CA ARG A 94 8.11 -10.89 -4.95
C ARG A 94 7.48 -9.94 -3.91
N LEU A 95 8.11 -9.76 -2.76
CA LEU A 95 7.66 -8.88 -1.68
C LEU A 95 8.40 -7.54 -1.70
N ALA A 96 9.71 -7.55 -2.00
CA ALA A 96 10.51 -6.34 -1.99
C ALA A 96 10.09 -5.33 -3.07
N ARG A 97 9.51 -5.82 -4.19
CA ARG A 97 9.12 -4.99 -5.33
C ARG A 97 8.19 -3.83 -4.96
N PHE A 98 7.34 -3.97 -3.93
CA PHE A 98 6.38 -2.93 -3.55
C PHE A 98 7.06 -1.62 -3.15
N ALA A 99 8.31 -1.67 -2.67
CA ALA A 99 9.07 -0.46 -2.37
C ALA A 99 9.34 0.41 -3.62
N ARG A 100 9.44 -0.19 -4.81
CA ARG A 100 9.65 0.51 -6.08
C ARG A 100 8.39 0.65 -6.93
N THR A 101 7.39 -0.23 -6.77
CA THR A 101 6.20 -0.24 -7.65
C THR A 101 5.06 0.63 -7.13
N HIS A 102 5.00 0.94 -5.82
CA HIS A 102 3.87 1.67 -5.22
C HIS A 102 3.68 3.11 -5.74
N ALA A 103 4.71 3.70 -6.35
CA ALA A 103 4.68 5.02 -6.99
C ALA A 103 4.73 4.95 -8.54
N ALA A 104 4.96 3.76 -9.11
CA ALA A 104 5.22 3.53 -10.53
C ALA A 104 4.24 2.49 -11.13
N TRP A 105 2.94 2.65 -10.85
CA TRP A 105 1.89 1.69 -11.20
C TRP A 105 1.51 1.61 -12.70
N THR A 106 2.20 2.35 -13.57
CA THR A 106 2.01 2.30 -15.04
C THR A 106 3.11 1.53 -15.76
N GLU A 107 4.13 1.06 -15.05
CA GLU A 107 5.25 0.33 -15.64
C GLU A 107 4.86 -1.09 -16.08
N PRO A 108 5.61 -1.71 -17.01
CA PRO A 108 5.43 -3.11 -17.35
C PRO A 108 5.60 -4.02 -16.12
N GLY A 109 4.75 -5.05 -16.00
CA GLY A 109 4.85 -6.05 -14.93
C GLY A 109 4.13 -5.69 -13.62
N ILE A 110 3.39 -4.57 -13.58
CA ILE A 110 2.55 -4.21 -12.43
C ILE A 110 1.36 -5.17 -12.32
N GLU A 111 1.25 -5.90 -11.22
CA GLU A 111 0.17 -6.85 -10.92
C GLU A 111 -0.95 -6.19 -10.10
N LEU A 112 -2.05 -6.91 -9.85
CA LEU A 112 -3.17 -6.36 -9.08
C LEU A 112 -2.73 -6.01 -7.65
N GLU A 113 -1.87 -6.83 -7.06
CA GLU A 113 -1.27 -6.62 -5.75
C GLU A 113 -0.57 -5.26 -5.66
N ASP A 114 0.21 -4.90 -6.68
CA ASP A 114 0.94 -3.64 -6.76
C ASP A 114 -0.02 -2.44 -6.85
N LEU A 115 -1.11 -2.58 -7.61
CA LEU A 115 -2.17 -1.58 -7.68
C LEU A 115 -2.90 -1.43 -6.34
N LEU A 116 -3.14 -2.52 -5.61
CA LEU A 116 -3.80 -2.47 -4.29
C LEU A 116 -2.94 -1.76 -3.24
N VAL A 117 -1.62 -2.02 -3.21
CA VAL A 117 -0.69 -1.29 -2.35
C VAL A 117 -0.65 0.19 -2.72
N SER A 118 -0.55 0.50 -4.01
CA SER A 118 -0.56 1.88 -4.50
C SER A 118 -1.87 2.60 -4.12
N LEU A 119 -3.01 1.93 -4.29
CA LEU A 119 -4.33 2.48 -4.01
C LEU A 119 -4.50 2.73 -2.52
N ALA A 120 -4.05 1.81 -1.66
CA ALA A 120 -4.04 1.98 -0.21
C ALA A 120 -3.23 3.22 0.21
N ASP A 121 -2.05 3.44 -0.38
CA ASP A 121 -1.21 4.61 -0.11
C ASP A 121 -1.86 5.94 -0.58
N LYS A 122 -2.80 5.91 -1.53
CA LYS A 122 -3.55 7.14 -1.89
C LYS A 122 -4.78 7.32 -1.00
N ILE A 123 -5.61 6.29 -0.87
CA ILE A 123 -6.93 6.43 -0.26
C ILE A 123 -6.89 6.55 1.26
N TRP A 124 -5.79 6.18 1.95
CA TRP A 124 -5.72 6.33 3.41
C TRP A 124 -5.97 7.77 3.89
N LYS A 125 -5.62 8.75 3.07
CA LYS A 125 -5.85 10.20 3.26
C LYS A 125 -6.94 10.76 2.35
N ALA A 126 -7.87 9.92 1.90
CA ALA A 126 -8.95 10.25 0.96
C ALA A 126 -8.49 10.78 -0.41
N LYS A 127 -7.24 10.53 -0.82
CA LYS A 127 -6.77 10.95 -2.16
C LYS A 127 -7.29 9.98 -3.22
N ARG A 128 -8.19 10.45 -4.08
CA ARG A 128 -8.66 9.76 -5.29
C ARG A 128 -7.66 9.93 -6.44
N VAL A 129 -7.43 8.87 -7.21
CA VAL A 129 -6.51 8.86 -8.36
C VAL A 129 -7.18 8.08 -9.50
N PRO A 130 -7.94 8.77 -10.39
CA PRO A 130 -8.75 8.11 -11.41
C PRO A 130 -7.99 7.13 -12.30
N ASP A 131 -6.76 7.46 -12.70
CA ASP A 131 -5.95 6.59 -13.55
C ASP A 131 -5.57 5.27 -12.85
N LEU A 132 -5.26 5.33 -11.55
CA LEU A 132 -4.97 4.14 -10.73
C LEU A 132 -6.25 3.33 -10.47
N GLU A 133 -7.35 4.00 -10.17
CA GLU A 133 -8.66 3.37 -9.96
C GLU A 133 -9.11 2.62 -11.23
N ASN A 134 -8.93 3.22 -12.40
CA ASN A 134 -9.22 2.58 -13.68
C ASN A 134 -8.36 1.33 -13.93
N LEU A 135 -7.08 1.35 -13.55
CA LEU A 135 -6.22 0.17 -13.65
C LEU A 135 -6.71 -0.97 -12.74
N VAL A 136 -7.18 -0.65 -11.53
CA VAL A 136 -7.79 -1.66 -10.64
C VAL A 136 -9.07 -2.22 -11.27
N VAL A 137 -9.95 -1.36 -11.78
CA VAL A 137 -11.19 -1.78 -12.47
C VAL A 137 -10.89 -2.76 -13.61
N GLN A 138 -9.86 -2.50 -14.41
CA GLN A 138 -9.47 -3.35 -15.54
C GLN A 138 -8.95 -4.75 -15.13
N ARG A 139 -8.55 -4.94 -13.87
CA ARG A 139 -8.05 -6.22 -13.36
C ARG A 139 -9.12 -7.10 -12.73
N LEU A 140 -10.31 -6.55 -12.52
CA LEU A 140 -11.42 -7.27 -11.88
C LEU A 140 -12.41 -7.78 -12.94
N GLN A 141 -13.12 -8.86 -12.58
CA GLN A 141 -14.10 -9.47 -13.47
C GLN A 141 -15.44 -8.73 -13.37
N GLY A 142 -16.10 -8.51 -14.51
CA GLY A 142 -17.42 -7.90 -14.59
C GLY A 142 -17.49 -6.76 -15.60
N GLU A 143 -18.64 -6.11 -15.68
CA GLU A 143 -18.79 -4.91 -16.50
C GLU A 143 -18.02 -3.73 -15.89
N PRO A 144 -17.18 -3.00 -16.65
CA PRO A 144 -16.30 -1.98 -16.08
C PRO A 144 -17.01 -0.91 -15.24
N TRP A 145 -18.24 -0.52 -15.63
CA TRP A 145 -19.01 0.47 -14.89
C TRP A 145 -19.54 -0.07 -13.55
N GLU A 146 -19.93 -1.35 -13.48
CA GLU A 146 -20.36 -1.99 -12.22
C GLU A 146 -19.18 -2.13 -11.26
N VAL A 147 -18.03 -2.53 -11.80
CA VAL A 147 -16.79 -2.66 -11.03
C VAL A 147 -16.34 -1.30 -10.50
N PHE A 148 -16.39 -0.27 -11.34
CA PHE A 148 -16.10 1.11 -10.93
C PHE A 148 -17.02 1.58 -9.81
N MET A 149 -18.35 1.39 -9.94
CA MET A 149 -19.30 1.76 -8.88
C MET A 149 -19.02 1.04 -7.56
N ALA A 150 -18.69 -0.25 -7.62
CA ALA A 150 -18.34 -1.03 -6.42
C ALA A 150 -17.02 -0.59 -5.79
N LEU A 151 -16.04 -0.18 -6.61
CA LEU A 151 -14.77 0.38 -6.16
C LEU A 151 -14.99 1.76 -5.51
N ASP A 152 -15.75 2.63 -6.18
CA ASP A 152 -16.09 3.97 -5.70
C ASP A 152 -16.74 3.92 -4.31
N GLU A 153 -17.71 3.03 -4.12
CA GLU A 153 -18.39 2.84 -2.83
C GLU A 153 -17.44 2.43 -1.69
N VAL A 154 -16.50 1.51 -1.95
CA VAL A 154 -15.54 1.10 -0.90
C VAL A 154 -14.52 2.20 -0.64
N LEU A 155 -14.08 2.94 -1.65
CA LEU A 155 -13.12 4.04 -1.48
C LEU A 155 -13.75 5.18 -0.68
N ASP A 156 -15.01 5.53 -0.92
CA ASP A 156 -15.73 6.55 -0.14
C ASP A 156 -15.92 6.14 1.32
N ARG A 157 -16.24 4.86 1.55
CA ARG A 157 -16.33 4.31 2.90
C ARG A 157 -15.00 4.40 3.64
N ILE A 158 -13.89 4.03 2.97
CA ILE A 158 -12.55 4.16 3.54
C ILE A 158 -12.21 5.62 3.80
N ALA A 159 -12.52 6.53 2.86
CA ALA A 159 -12.21 7.95 2.96
C ALA A 159 -12.87 8.63 4.17
N THR A 160 -13.99 8.10 4.67
CA THR A 160 -14.70 8.62 5.86
C THR A 160 -13.80 8.71 7.11
N ASP A 161 -12.84 7.80 7.26
CA ASP A 161 -11.93 7.78 8.42
C ASP A 161 -10.57 8.48 8.16
N ALA A 162 -10.42 9.19 7.04
CA ALA A 162 -9.14 9.79 6.64
C ALA A 162 -8.59 10.81 7.67
N ASP A 163 -9.46 11.68 8.21
CA ASP A 163 -9.05 12.69 9.20
C ASP A 163 -8.44 12.04 10.45
N TRP A 164 -9.03 10.95 10.92
CA TRP A 164 -8.51 10.20 12.05
C TRP A 164 -7.15 9.57 11.75
N ARG A 165 -6.97 8.98 10.55
CA ARG A 165 -5.67 8.39 10.13
C ARG A 165 -4.57 9.45 10.01
N ILE A 166 -4.90 10.63 9.50
CA ILE A 166 -3.97 11.77 9.40
C ILE A 166 -3.54 12.24 10.81
N ALA A 167 -4.48 12.33 11.74
CA ALA A 167 -4.19 12.68 13.13
C ALA A 167 -3.29 11.62 13.80
N TYR A 168 -3.58 10.33 13.60
CA TYR A 168 -2.77 9.22 14.12
C TYR A 168 -1.34 9.23 13.59
N GLN A 169 -1.14 9.44 12.28
CA GLN A 169 0.20 9.50 11.68
C GLN A 169 1.02 10.68 12.23
N SER A 170 0.35 11.77 12.61
CA SER A 170 0.99 13.00 13.09
C SER A 170 1.23 13.02 14.60
N SER A 171 0.78 11.99 15.32
CA SER A 171 0.91 11.85 16.79
C SER A 171 2.20 11.18 17.26
#